data_AF-A0A1C5IQV8-F1
#
_entry.id   AF-A0A1C5IQV8-F1
#
_cell.length_a   1.000
_cell.length_b   1.000
_cell.length_c   1.000
_cell.angle_alpha   90.00
_cell.angle_beta   90.00
_cell.angle_gamma   90.00
#
_symmetry.space_group_name_H-M   'P 1'
#
loop_
_entity.id
_entity.type
_entity.pdbx_description
1 polymer ?
#
loop_
_entity_poly.entity_id
_entity_poly.type
_entity_poly.pdbx_seq_one_letter_code
_entity_poly.pdbx_strand_id
1 'polypeptide(L)'
;MIARVRGDGGVTGAAGPSDVAARAARHHRLSAALSALDDARFERLIDAATPLGTGIGGRTARSTVDGVAVFVKQVPLTDLERQAVHRGSTANVFGLPLYYQYGVGSTGFGAWRELATHTLTTGWVLAGEASAFPLLYHWRELPAEASPPVPAELDRSVRYWGGSAAVAERLRQLAEARARLVLVMEHLPYTVHEWLTARVGAGGTVADAAIERVAAGWAAAVAEMRTRGMVHFDAHPLNVLTDGEGVYVADFGLALHPSFDLCADERRFLAAHRDFDRYDTARYLVNWLVAGLRPGEERAAAIRAVVAGDPAAERSERAARIIHRFGPLAERMNDFYAGLVNGPKTTPYPAEALARLWPDAAGVPGHP
;
A
#
# COMPACT_ATOMS: atom_id res chain seq x y z
N MET A 1 -20.41 4.50 23.57
CA MET A 1 -21.75 4.98 23.18
C MET A 1 -21.66 5.37 21.71
N ILE A 2 -22.04 4.46 20.82
CA ILE A 2 -21.72 4.49 19.39
C ILE A 2 -22.87 5.20 18.65
N ALA A 3 -22.58 6.34 18.02
CA ALA A 3 -23.50 7.00 17.11
C ALA A 3 -23.39 6.34 15.73
N ARG A 4 -24.43 5.58 15.37
CA ARG A 4 -24.67 5.04 14.02
C ARG A 4 -24.97 6.21 13.08
N VAL A 5 -24.24 6.34 11.98
CA VAL A 5 -24.69 7.10 10.81
C VAL A 5 -25.10 6.08 9.76
N ARG A 6 -26.40 6.06 9.43
CA ARG A 6 -26.96 5.32 8.30
C ARG A 6 -26.64 6.10 7.03
N GLY A 7 -26.03 5.44 6.05
CA GLY A 7 -26.02 5.88 4.66
C GLY A 7 -26.90 4.92 3.86
N ASP A 8 -27.98 5.44 3.29
CA ASP A 8 -28.84 4.71 2.36
C ASP A 8 -28.14 4.49 1.03
N GLY A 9 -28.34 3.30 0.47
CA GLY A 9 -27.71 2.85 -0.75
C GLY A 9 -28.31 3.46 -2.01
N GLY A 10 -27.43 3.70 -2.99
CA GLY A 10 -27.75 3.88 -4.40
C GLY A 10 -26.72 3.12 -5.22
N VAL A 11 -27.19 2.12 -5.98
CA VAL A 11 -26.39 1.23 -6.83
C VAL A 11 -25.92 1.95 -8.10
N THR A 12 -24.65 1.80 -8.45
CA THR A 12 -24.01 1.66 -9.79
C THR A 12 -22.50 1.90 -9.57
N GLY A 13 -21.54 1.08 -9.98
CA GLY A 13 -21.41 0.36 -11.25
C GLY A 13 -20.59 1.22 -12.22
N ALA A 14 -19.25 1.17 -12.10
CA ALA A 14 -18.24 2.07 -12.68
C ALA A 14 -18.27 3.51 -12.12
N ALA A 15 -17.11 4.03 -11.72
CA ALA A 15 -16.96 5.46 -11.40
C ALA A 15 -17.32 6.25 -12.66
N GLY A 16 -18.56 6.74 -12.73
CA GLY A 16 -19.04 7.51 -13.87
C GLY A 16 -18.17 8.76 -14.07
N PRO A 17 -18.18 9.37 -15.28
CA PRO A 17 -17.49 10.63 -15.54
C PRO A 17 -17.83 11.76 -14.53
N SER A 18 -18.96 11.65 -13.80
CA SER A 18 -19.33 12.54 -12.71
C SER A 18 -18.44 12.44 -11.46
N ASP A 19 -17.89 11.26 -11.15
CA ASP A 19 -17.03 11.07 -9.96
C ASP A 19 -15.59 11.54 -10.23
N VAL A 20 -15.02 11.18 -11.38
CA VAL A 20 -13.69 11.67 -11.80
C VAL A 20 -13.67 13.20 -11.91
N ALA A 21 -14.69 13.80 -12.52
CA ALA A 21 -14.78 15.26 -12.63
C ALA A 21 -14.90 15.93 -11.25
N ALA A 22 -15.67 15.36 -10.32
CA ALA A 22 -15.81 15.87 -8.96
C ALA A 22 -14.50 15.76 -8.17
N ARG A 23 -13.78 14.63 -8.27
CA ARG A 23 -12.46 14.43 -7.66
C ARG A 23 -11.43 15.40 -8.25
N ALA A 24 -11.41 15.62 -9.56
CA ALA A 24 -10.53 16.59 -10.22
C ALA A 24 -10.83 18.03 -9.79
N ALA A 25 -12.11 18.44 -9.74
CA ALA A 25 -12.50 19.77 -9.27
C ALA A 25 -12.11 20.00 -7.81
N ARG A 26 -12.28 18.99 -6.95
CA ARG A 26 -11.83 19.02 -5.56
C ARG A 26 -10.31 19.17 -5.48
N HIS A 27 -9.57 18.39 -6.27
CA HIS A 27 -8.11 18.50 -6.36
C HIS A 27 -7.67 19.91 -6.73
N HIS A 28 -8.21 20.50 -7.81
CA HIS A 28 -7.84 21.86 -8.22
C HIS A 28 -8.10 22.89 -7.13
N ARG A 29 -9.28 22.84 -6.49
CA ARG A 29 -9.63 23.76 -5.40
C ARG A 29 -8.69 23.64 -4.20
N LEU A 30 -8.49 22.42 -3.69
CA LEU A 30 -7.66 22.20 -2.50
C LEU A 30 -6.18 22.47 -2.78
N SER A 31 -5.68 22.09 -3.97
CA SER A 31 -4.31 22.39 -4.38
C SER A 31 -4.05 23.90 -4.44
N ALA A 32 -4.99 24.68 -4.99
CA ALA A 32 -4.90 26.13 -5.03
C ALA A 32 -4.92 26.74 -3.62
N ALA A 33 -5.84 26.30 -2.76
CA ALA A 33 -5.94 26.76 -1.37
C ALA A 33 -4.65 26.49 -0.58
N LEU A 34 -4.09 25.28 -0.69
CA LEU A 34 -2.85 24.87 -0.02
C LEU A 34 -1.62 25.62 -0.56
N SER A 35 -1.56 25.84 -1.87
CA SER A 35 -0.45 26.56 -2.51
C SER A 35 -0.43 28.06 -2.15
N ALA A 36 -1.58 28.63 -1.81
CA ALA A 36 -1.69 30.02 -1.36
C ALA A 36 -1.22 30.24 0.09
N LEU A 37 -0.99 29.18 0.86
CA LEU A 37 -0.46 29.28 2.22
C LEU A 37 1.04 29.57 2.19
N ASP A 38 1.47 30.58 2.94
CA ASP A 38 2.87 30.73 3.34
C ASP A 38 3.31 29.58 4.27
N ASP A 39 4.61 29.44 4.50
CA ASP A 39 5.17 28.33 5.29
C ASP A 39 4.66 28.32 6.73
N ALA A 40 4.51 29.49 7.35
CA ALA A 40 4.03 29.59 8.72
C ALA A 40 2.55 29.18 8.85
N ARG A 41 1.71 29.53 7.86
CA ARG A 41 0.30 29.10 7.80
C ARG A 41 0.18 27.62 7.51
N PHE A 42 0.99 27.10 6.59
CA PHE A 42 1.02 25.68 6.27
C PHE A 42 1.46 24.86 7.48
N GLU A 43 2.54 25.25 8.16
CA GLU A 43 3.01 24.59 9.39
C GLU A 43 1.92 24.57 10.48
N ARG A 44 1.24 25.71 10.74
CA ARG A 44 0.12 25.74 11.69
C ARG A 44 -1.03 24.80 11.30
N LEU A 45 -1.33 24.64 10.01
CA LEU A 45 -2.34 23.69 9.53
C LEU A 45 -1.94 22.23 9.84
N ILE A 46 -0.64 21.91 9.71
CA ILE A 46 -0.11 20.57 9.99
C ILE A 46 -0.05 20.30 11.49
N ASP A 47 0.37 21.27 12.30
CA ASP A 47 0.47 21.11 13.76
C ASP A 47 -0.90 21.03 14.44
N ALA A 48 -1.93 21.65 13.86
CA ALA A 48 -3.32 21.53 14.32
C ALA A 48 -4.01 20.24 13.87
N ALA A 49 -3.38 19.43 13.01
CA ALA A 49 -3.98 18.20 12.49
C ALA A 49 -4.16 17.15 13.61
N THR A 50 -5.25 16.40 13.57
CA THR A 50 -5.52 15.31 14.51
C THR A 50 -4.64 14.10 14.18
N PRO A 51 -3.75 13.64 15.08
CA PRO A 51 -2.91 12.48 14.82
C PRO A 51 -3.74 11.22 14.57
N LEU A 52 -3.36 10.43 13.56
CA LEU A 52 -3.96 9.13 13.25
C LEU A 52 -3.03 7.97 13.66
N GLY A 53 -1.71 8.16 13.56
CA GLY A 53 -0.75 7.14 13.95
C GLY A 53 0.69 7.54 13.67
N THR A 54 1.61 6.68 14.12
CA THR A 54 3.03 6.72 13.79
C THR A 54 3.47 5.32 13.41
N GLY A 55 4.15 5.18 12.28
CA GLY A 55 4.66 3.91 11.78
C GLY A 55 6.02 4.08 11.09
N ILE A 56 6.48 3.02 10.45
CA ILE A 56 7.80 2.96 9.79
C ILE A 56 7.92 4.04 8.69
N GLY A 57 6.83 4.30 7.96
CA GLY A 57 6.76 5.34 6.92
C GLY A 57 6.54 6.77 7.44
N GLY A 58 6.58 6.99 8.76
CA GLY A 58 6.43 8.31 9.38
C GLY A 58 5.12 8.52 10.13
N ARG A 59 4.74 9.80 10.29
CA ARG A 59 3.56 10.20 11.07
C ARG A 59 2.37 10.47 10.15
N THR A 60 1.19 10.06 10.58
CA THR A 60 -0.05 10.32 9.84
C THR A 60 -1.03 11.11 10.69
N ALA A 61 -1.78 12.00 10.04
CA ALA A 61 -2.76 12.86 10.68
C ALA A 61 -3.92 13.15 9.74
N ARG A 62 -5.01 13.64 10.32
CA ARG A 62 -6.20 14.13 9.61
C ARG A 62 -6.34 15.62 9.83
N SER A 63 -6.53 16.36 8.76
CA SER A 63 -6.80 17.80 8.83
C SER A 63 -8.04 18.15 7.98
N THR A 64 -8.37 19.43 7.92
CA THR A 64 -9.49 19.95 7.12
C THR A 64 -9.02 21.17 6.34
N VAL A 65 -9.29 21.19 5.03
CA VAL A 65 -8.99 22.31 4.13
C VAL A 65 -10.28 22.66 3.39
N ASP A 66 -10.73 23.92 3.49
CA ASP A 66 -11.99 24.40 2.90
C ASP A 66 -13.20 23.49 3.20
N GLY A 67 -13.29 23.01 4.44
CA GLY A 67 -14.35 22.11 4.91
C GLY A 67 -14.24 20.67 4.42
N VAL A 68 -13.17 20.30 3.70
CA VAL A 68 -12.92 18.94 3.21
C VAL A 68 -11.87 18.26 4.09
N ALA A 69 -12.16 17.04 4.55
CA ALA A 69 -11.19 16.22 5.25
C ALA A 69 -10.02 15.85 4.33
N VAL A 70 -8.80 15.98 4.83
CA VAL A 70 -7.56 15.61 4.13
C VAL A 70 -6.72 14.69 5.01
N PHE A 71 -6.03 13.76 4.37
CA PHE A 71 -5.02 12.92 4.99
C PHE A 71 -3.67 13.62 4.90
N VAL A 72 -2.89 13.57 5.98
CA VAL A 72 -1.56 14.18 6.05
C VAL A 72 -0.57 13.07 6.38
N LYS A 73 0.39 12.83 5.49
CA LYS A 73 1.55 11.97 5.76
C LYS A 73 2.78 12.84 5.94
N GLN A 74 3.58 12.55 6.96
CA GLN A 74 4.82 13.25 7.25
C GLN A 74 5.95 12.24 7.22
N VAL A 75 6.74 12.28 6.15
CA VAL A 75 7.87 11.37 5.91
C VAL A 75 9.15 12.06 6.35
N PRO A 76 9.96 11.49 7.25
CA PRO A 76 11.23 12.09 7.63
C PRO A 76 12.13 12.28 6.41
N LEU A 77 12.78 13.43 6.33
CA LEU A 77 13.64 13.81 5.21
C LEU A 77 15.06 14.01 5.72
N THR A 78 15.97 13.11 5.33
CA THR A 78 17.35 13.11 5.83
C THR A 78 18.17 14.25 5.25
N ASP A 79 19.26 14.62 5.91
CA ASP A 79 20.16 15.66 5.40
C ASP A 79 20.80 15.26 4.06
N LEU A 80 21.06 13.96 3.81
CA LEU A 80 21.50 13.47 2.50
C LEU A 80 20.44 13.75 1.43
N GLU A 81 19.18 13.43 1.68
CA GLU A 81 18.06 13.65 0.74
C GLU A 81 17.79 15.16 0.50
N ARG A 82 18.22 16.04 1.41
CA ARG A 82 18.07 17.51 1.29
C ARG A 82 19.20 18.19 0.50
N GLN A 83 20.30 17.50 0.25
CA GLN A 83 21.39 18.08 -0.53
C GLN A 83 20.88 18.49 -1.92
N ALA A 84 21.39 19.61 -2.44
CA ALA A 84 20.90 20.18 -3.70
C ALA A 84 20.94 19.17 -4.88
N VAL A 85 21.92 18.27 -4.90
CA VAL A 85 22.08 17.22 -5.91
C VAL A 85 21.06 16.07 -5.77
N HIS A 86 20.45 15.90 -4.59
CA HIS A 86 19.52 14.80 -4.29
C HIS A 86 18.08 15.26 -4.10
N ARG A 87 17.81 16.57 -4.02
CA ARG A 87 16.46 17.11 -3.89
C ARG A 87 15.58 16.67 -5.07
N GLY A 88 14.51 15.94 -4.78
CA GLY A 88 13.61 15.38 -5.80
C GLY A 88 14.17 14.16 -6.54
N SER A 89 15.34 13.66 -6.16
CA SER A 89 15.95 12.50 -6.81
C SER A 89 15.18 11.22 -6.47
N THR A 90 14.89 10.42 -7.49
CA THR A 90 14.35 9.07 -7.34
C THR A 90 15.44 8.00 -7.34
N ALA A 91 16.72 8.39 -7.19
CA ALA A 91 17.82 7.45 -7.07
C ALA A 91 17.85 6.77 -5.70
N ASN A 92 18.45 5.59 -5.64
CA ASN A 92 18.76 4.91 -4.38
C ASN A 92 20.02 5.55 -3.77
N VAL A 93 19.87 6.76 -3.23
CA VAL A 93 20.98 7.60 -2.75
C VAL A 93 21.77 6.99 -1.58
N PHE A 94 21.19 6.01 -0.89
CA PHE A 94 21.85 5.27 0.20
C PHE A 94 22.52 3.97 -0.26
N GLY A 95 22.33 3.55 -1.52
CA GLY A 95 22.82 2.26 -1.99
C GLY A 95 22.19 1.08 -1.25
N LEU A 96 20.90 1.19 -0.89
CA LEU A 96 20.18 0.17 -0.16
C LEU A 96 20.11 -1.14 -0.96
N PRO A 97 20.25 -2.30 -0.28
CA PRO A 97 20.11 -3.59 -0.94
C PRO A 97 18.66 -3.83 -1.40
N LEU A 98 18.46 -4.48 -2.54
CA LEU A 98 17.12 -4.60 -3.17
C LEU A 98 16.13 -5.47 -2.38
N TYR A 99 16.62 -6.36 -1.51
CA TYR A 99 15.74 -7.09 -0.58
C TYR A 99 15.05 -6.15 0.42
N TYR A 100 15.55 -4.93 0.60
CA TYR A 100 14.93 -3.90 1.43
C TYR A 100 13.62 -3.38 0.81
N GLN A 101 13.33 -3.72 -0.46
CA GLN A 101 12.10 -3.32 -1.15
C GLN A 101 10.89 -4.16 -0.68
N TYR A 102 11.10 -5.38 -0.18
CA TYR A 102 10.01 -6.22 0.26
C TYR A 102 9.39 -5.68 1.55
N GLY A 103 8.05 -5.63 1.61
CA GLY A 103 7.22 -5.20 2.74
C GLY A 103 7.34 -6.08 3.99
N VAL A 104 8.52 -6.12 4.60
CA VAL A 104 8.83 -6.86 5.84
C VAL A 104 9.50 -5.98 6.90
N GLY A 105 9.18 -4.67 6.88
CA GLY A 105 9.58 -3.70 7.90
C GLY A 105 10.72 -2.76 7.49
N SER A 106 10.82 -2.39 6.22
CA SER A 106 11.83 -1.44 5.72
C SER A 106 11.31 0.00 5.76
N THR A 107 12.22 0.96 5.80
CA THR A 107 11.93 2.41 5.83
C THR A 107 11.82 3.05 4.44
N GLY A 108 11.56 2.25 3.41
CA GLY A 108 11.49 2.73 2.04
C GLY A 108 12.82 3.15 1.42
N PHE A 109 12.77 3.56 0.15
CA PHE A 109 13.94 4.00 -0.63
C PHE A 109 14.05 5.52 -0.78
N GLY A 110 13.32 6.26 0.05
CA GLY A 110 13.46 7.71 0.21
C GLY A 110 12.15 8.47 0.01
N ALA A 111 12.04 9.61 0.67
CA ALA A 111 10.82 10.42 0.67
C ALA A 111 10.47 10.94 -0.73
N TRP A 112 11.50 11.20 -1.55
CA TRP A 112 11.35 11.66 -2.93
C TRP A 112 10.74 10.62 -3.87
N ARG A 113 11.05 9.33 -3.69
CA ARG A 113 10.41 8.24 -4.46
C ARG A 113 8.93 8.13 -4.14
N GLU A 114 8.58 8.24 -2.86
CA GLU A 114 7.19 8.21 -2.44
C GLU A 114 6.40 9.39 -3.03
N LEU A 115 6.94 10.62 -2.93
CA LEU A 115 6.33 11.80 -3.55
C LEU A 115 6.20 11.67 -5.07
N ALA A 116 7.24 11.17 -5.75
CA ALA A 116 7.21 10.96 -7.19
C ALA A 116 6.11 9.97 -7.58
N THR A 117 5.93 8.90 -6.80
CA THR A 117 4.86 7.92 -7.05
C THR A 117 3.48 8.54 -6.84
N HIS A 118 3.27 9.30 -5.76
CA HIS A 118 2.01 10.03 -5.56
C HIS A 118 1.72 11.04 -6.66
N THR A 119 2.75 11.69 -7.19
CA THR A 119 2.62 12.63 -8.32
C THR A 119 2.23 11.89 -9.60
N LEU A 120 2.85 10.74 -9.89
CA LEU A 120 2.51 9.89 -11.03
C LEU A 120 1.06 9.41 -10.97
N THR A 121 0.66 8.82 -9.84
CA THR A 121 -0.69 8.26 -9.67
C THR A 121 -1.76 9.34 -9.67
N THR A 122 -1.48 10.51 -9.08
CA THR A 122 -2.36 11.69 -9.17
C THR A 122 -2.54 12.13 -10.61
N GLY A 123 -1.45 12.18 -11.40
CA GLY A 123 -1.52 12.48 -12.83
C GLY A 123 -2.41 11.51 -13.60
N TRP A 124 -2.30 10.21 -13.34
CA TRP A 124 -3.15 9.19 -13.99
C TRP A 124 -4.63 9.37 -13.65
N VAL A 125 -4.96 9.68 -12.39
CA VAL A 125 -6.35 9.90 -11.96
C VAL A 125 -6.92 11.17 -12.60
N LEU A 126 -6.16 12.27 -12.62
CA LEU A 126 -6.61 13.53 -13.21
C LEU A 126 -6.76 13.46 -14.73
N ALA A 127 -5.97 12.61 -15.40
CA ALA A 127 -6.13 12.31 -16.82
C ALA A 127 -7.30 11.35 -17.12
N GLY A 128 -7.98 10.82 -16.09
CA GLY A 128 -9.05 9.83 -16.25
C GLY A 128 -8.55 8.45 -16.68
N GLU A 129 -7.25 8.19 -16.57
CA GLU A 129 -6.61 6.94 -17.01
C GLU A 129 -6.61 5.87 -15.91
N ALA A 130 -6.77 6.29 -14.65
CA ALA A 130 -6.82 5.44 -13.47
C ALA A 130 -7.86 5.97 -12.48
N SER A 131 -8.35 5.11 -11.59
CA SER A 131 -9.26 5.54 -10.51
C SER A 131 -8.86 5.06 -9.13
N ALA A 132 -7.97 4.05 -9.07
CA ALA A 132 -7.65 3.29 -7.88
C ALA A 132 -6.55 3.92 -6.99
N PHE A 133 -6.38 5.25 -7.02
CA PHE A 133 -5.34 5.93 -6.24
C PHE A 133 -5.88 7.19 -5.56
N PRO A 134 -5.52 7.46 -4.30
CA PRO A 134 -5.80 8.74 -3.65
C PRO A 134 -5.04 9.88 -4.31
N LEU A 135 -5.66 11.06 -4.39
CA LEU A 135 -5.06 12.25 -4.98
C LEU A 135 -4.12 12.97 -3.99
N LEU A 136 -2.93 13.34 -4.43
CA LEU A 136 -2.05 14.28 -3.73
C LEU A 136 -2.51 15.71 -4.05
N TYR A 137 -2.90 16.48 -3.03
CA TYR A 137 -3.32 17.88 -3.20
C TYR A 137 -2.15 18.87 -3.08
N HIS A 138 -1.19 18.58 -2.19
CA HIS A 138 -0.04 19.45 -1.99
C HIS A 138 1.07 18.68 -1.29
N TRP A 139 2.30 19.18 -1.41
CA TRP A 139 3.40 18.73 -0.59
C TRP A 139 4.30 19.90 -0.21
N ARG A 140 4.98 19.81 0.93
CA ARG A 140 5.95 20.82 1.36
C ARG A 140 6.99 20.23 2.30
N GLU A 141 8.22 20.71 2.21
CA GLU A 141 9.24 20.46 3.23
C GLU A 141 8.98 21.34 4.45
N LEU A 142 9.01 20.77 5.64
CA LEU A 142 8.93 21.51 6.90
C LEU A 142 10.07 21.10 7.84
N PRO A 143 10.47 21.96 8.78
CA PRO A 143 11.26 21.54 9.93
C PRO A 143 10.57 20.40 10.69
N ALA A 144 11.38 19.57 11.32
CA ALA A 144 10.94 18.51 12.20
C ALA A 144 11.87 18.42 13.41
N GLU A 145 11.33 17.94 14.51
CA GLU A 145 12.14 17.52 15.65
C GLU A 145 12.72 16.13 15.35
N ALA A 146 14.02 15.98 15.62
CA ALA A 146 14.67 14.68 15.54
C ALA A 146 14.08 13.73 16.59
N SER A 147 13.90 12.46 16.21
CA SER A 147 13.39 11.42 17.09
C SER A 147 14.34 10.22 17.05
N PRO A 148 15.48 10.31 17.77
CA PRO A 148 16.47 9.25 17.74
C PRO A 148 15.91 7.96 18.37
N PRO A 149 16.11 6.78 17.73
CA PRO A 149 15.69 5.50 18.27
C PRO A 149 16.59 5.12 19.45
N VAL A 150 16.12 4.17 20.26
CA VAL A 150 16.96 3.56 21.28
C VAL A 150 18.09 2.80 20.56
N PRO A 151 19.38 2.93 20.96
CA PRO A 151 20.50 2.27 20.26
C PRO A 151 20.30 0.76 20.07
N ALA A 152 19.74 0.07 21.07
CA ALA A 152 19.45 -1.36 21.00
C ALA A 152 18.38 -1.72 19.93
N GLU A 153 17.46 -0.80 19.61
CA GLU A 153 16.47 -0.98 18.55
C GLU A 153 17.09 -0.78 17.17
N LEU A 154 17.96 0.22 17.01
CA LEU A 154 18.73 0.42 15.79
C LEU A 154 19.58 -0.81 15.48
N ASP A 155 20.34 -1.29 16.45
CA ASP A 155 21.19 -2.49 16.31
C ASP A 155 20.38 -3.73 15.94
N ARG A 156 19.18 -3.89 16.52
CA ARG A 156 18.28 -5.00 16.21
C ARG A 156 17.79 -4.90 14.76
N SER A 157 17.38 -3.72 14.32
CA SER A 157 16.93 -3.47 12.95
C SER A 157 18.05 -3.72 11.93
N VAL A 158 19.26 -3.25 12.21
CA VAL A 158 20.43 -3.49 11.34
C VAL A 158 20.75 -4.98 11.24
N ARG A 159 20.75 -5.71 12.37
CA ARG A 159 20.92 -7.18 12.37
C ARG A 159 19.82 -7.88 11.59
N TYR A 160 18.56 -7.47 11.75
CA TYR A 160 17.43 -8.02 11.00
C TYR A 160 17.62 -7.89 9.48
N TRP A 161 18.23 -6.79 9.03
CA TRP A 161 18.56 -6.51 7.63
C TRP A 161 19.92 -7.04 7.16
N GLY A 162 20.46 -8.05 7.86
CA GLY A 162 21.70 -8.74 7.48
C GLY A 162 22.97 -7.96 7.78
N GLY A 163 22.94 -6.99 8.69
CA GLY A 163 24.12 -6.19 9.04
C GLY A 163 24.52 -5.18 7.95
N SER A 164 23.60 -4.82 7.05
CA SER A 164 23.90 -3.91 5.94
C SER A 164 24.28 -2.52 6.45
N ALA A 165 25.49 -2.06 6.09
CA ALA A 165 25.99 -0.73 6.43
C ALA A 165 25.12 0.39 5.81
N ALA A 166 24.62 0.18 4.59
CA ALA A 166 23.71 1.12 3.92
C ALA A 166 22.38 1.28 4.69
N VAL A 167 21.83 0.18 5.20
CA VAL A 167 20.62 0.21 6.04
C VAL A 167 20.91 0.89 7.38
N ALA A 168 22.04 0.58 8.01
CA ALA A 168 22.44 1.23 9.27
C ALA A 168 22.56 2.75 9.11
N GLU A 169 23.21 3.20 8.05
CA GLU A 169 23.36 4.62 7.74
C GLU A 169 22.02 5.30 7.45
N ARG A 170 21.15 4.64 6.66
CA ARG A 170 19.78 5.14 6.40
C ARG A 170 18.99 5.32 7.69
N LEU A 171 18.99 4.31 8.57
CA LEU A 171 18.24 4.35 9.83
C LEU A 171 18.80 5.43 10.78
N ARG A 172 20.12 5.58 10.85
CA ARG A 172 20.79 6.62 11.63
C ARG A 172 20.45 8.02 11.12
N GLN A 173 20.45 8.25 9.80
CA GLN A 173 20.08 9.55 9.26
C GLN A 173 18.58 9.85 9.44
N LEU A 174 17.71 8.85 9.35
CA LEU A 174 16.28 9.03 9.63
C LEU A 174 16.02 9.44 11.09
N ALA A 175 16.75 8.83 12.03
CA ALA A 175 16.71 9.16 13.44
C ALA A 175 17.11 10.61 13.74
N GLU A 176 18.11 11.10 13.02
CA GLU A 176 18.69 12.44 13.18
C GLU A 176 17.98 13.50 12.32
N ALA A 177 17.03 13.09 11.47
CA ALA A 177 16.37 13.96 10.52
C ALA A 177 15.66 15.13 11.22
N ARG A 178 16.01 16.35 10.83
CA ARG A 178 15.41 17.62 11.32
C ARG A 178 14.47 18.27 10.31
N ALA A 179 14.09 17.52 9.29
CA ALA A 179 13.13 17.93 8.29
C ALA A 179 12.17 16.78 7.99
N ARG A 180 11.01 17.13 7.48
CA ARG A 180 9.98 16.21 7.03
C ARG A 180 9.41 16.68 5.71
N LEU A 181 9.13 15.74 4.83
CA LEU A 181 8.29 15.95 3.66
C LEU A 181 6.84 15.71 4.07
N VAL A 182 6.02 16.75 4.00
CA VAL A 182 4.59 16.66 4.29
C VAL A 182 3.83 16.46 2.98
N LEU A 183 3.03 15.41 2.91
CA LEU A 183 2.12 15.09 1.82
C LEU A 183 0.68 15.31 2.30
N VAL A 184 -0.06 16.20 1.65
CA VAL A 184 -1.48 16.45 1.91
C VAL A 184 -2.28 15.79 0.81
N MET A 185 -3.13 14.84 1.17
CA MET A 185 -3.76 13.90 0.26
C MET A 185 -5.26 13.75 0.51
N GLU A 186 -5.93 13.14 -0.45
CA GLU A 186 -7.31 12.68 -0.33
C GLU A 186 -7.49 11.77 0.88
N HIS A 187 -8.51 12.08 1.69
CA HIS A 187 -8.86 11.29 2.86
C HIS A 187 -9.89 10.23 2.48
N LEU A 188 -9.54 8.95 2.64
CA LEU A 188 -10.47 7.83 2.52
C LEU A 188 -10.82 7.31 3.92
N PRO A 189 -12.09 6.96 4.17
CA PRO A 189 -12.57 6.73 5.53
C PRO A 189 -12.13 5.40 6.14
N TYR A 190 -11.78 4.40 5.32
CA TYR A 190 -11.44 3.07 5.82
C TYR A 190 -10.22 2.49 5.10
N THR A 191 -9.47 1.67 5.83
CA THR A 191 -8.63 0.65 5.20
C THR A 191 -9.52 -0.51 4.74
N VAL A 192 -9.08 -1.25 3.71
CA VAL A 192 -9.74 -2.49 3.29
C VAL A 192 -9.77 -3.49 4.44
N HIS A 193 -8.71 -3.56 5.24
CA HIS A 193 -8.68 -4.42 6.43
C HIS A 193 -9.85 -4.14 7.38
N GLU A 194 -10.02 -2.88 7.77
CA GLU A 194 -11.03 -2.47 8.75
C GLU A 194 -12.45 -2.63 8.19
N TRP A 195 -12.66 -2.17 6.96
CA TRP A 195 -13.95 -2.25 6.30
C TRP A 195 -14.37 -3.69 6.03
N LEU A 196 -13.49 -4.51 5.46
CA LEU A 196 -13.81 -5.90 5.11
C LEU A 196 -14.04 -6.75 6.35
N THR A 197 -13.28 -6.52 7.44
CA THR A 197 -13.51 -7.19 8.73
C THR A 197 -14.91 -6.91 9.26
N ALA A 198 -15.35 -5.65 9.24
CA ALA A 198 -16.69 -5.28 9.68
C ALA A 198 -17.79 -5.92 8.82
N ARG A 199 -17.61 -5.97 7.49
CA ARG A 199 -18.59 -6.56 6.57
C ARG A 199 -18.66 -8.08 6.66
N VAL A 200 -17.53 -8.76 6.78
CA VAL A 200 -17.51 -10.22 6.97
C VAL A 200 -18.09 -10.61 8.33
N GLY A 201 -17.86 -9.81 9.37
CA GLY A 201 -18.50 -10.00 10.67
C GLY A 201 -20.03 -9.93 10.63
N ALA A 202 -20.63 -9.28 9.62
CA ALA A 202 -22.08 -9.27 9.41
C ALA A 202 -22.62 -10.58 8.80
N GLY A 203 -21.77 -11.38 8.16
CA GLY A 203 -22.10 -12.69 7.59
C GLY A 203 -22.98 -12.67 6.34
N GLY A 204 -23.26 -13.87 5.82
CA GLY A 204 -24.18 -14.09 4.70
C GLY A 204 -23.82 -13.33 3.41
N THR A 205 -24.84 -12.88 2.68
CA THR A 205 -24.69 -12.19 1.38
C THR A 205 -23.92 -10.87 1.48
N VAL A 206 -23.93 -10.21 2.64
CA VAL A 206 -23.15 -8.98 2.89
C VAL A 206 -21.66 -9.28 2.89
N ALA A 207 -21.26 -10.37 3.54
CA ALA A 207 -19.87 -10.82 3.53
C ALA A 207 -19.41 -11.18 2.12
N ASP A 208 -20.21 -11.96 1.40
CA ASP A 208 -19.89 -12.40 0.03
C ASP A 208 -19.74 -11.21 -0.94
N ALA A 209 -20.67 -10.25 -0.90
CA ALA A 209 -20.62 -9.05 -1.73
C ALA A 209 -19.40 -8.17 -1.41
N ALA A 210 -19.04 -8.05 -0.13
CA ALA A 210 -17.86 -7.27 0.28
C ALA A 210 -16.55 -7.94 -0.17
N ILE A 211 -16.45 -9.26 -0.02
CA ILE A 211 -15.29 -10.05 -0.50
C ILE A 211 -15.14 -9.91 -2.00
N GLU A 212 -16.23 -10.06 -2.76
CA GLU A 212 -16.22 -9.94 -4.22
C GLU A 212 -15.80 -8.53 -4.68
N ARG A 213 -16.36 -7.49 -4.05
CA ARG A 213 -16.01 -6.09 -4.35
C ARG A 213 -14.52 -5.80 -4.11
N VAL A 214 -14.01 -6.17 -2.93
CA VAL A 214 -12.59 -5.96 -2.60
C VAL A 214 -11.69 -6.75 -3.53
N ALA A 215 -11.99 -8.03 -3.79
CA ALA A 215 -11.20 -8.86 -4.68
C ALA A 215 -11.13 -8.28 -6.10
N ALA A 216 -12.26 -7.84 -6.65
CA ALA A 216 -12.34 -7.24 -7.97
C ALA A 216 -11.61 -5.89 -8.05
N GLY A 217 -11.89 -4.98 -7.11
CA GLY A 217 -11.28 -3.64 -7.10
C GLY A 217 -9.77 -3.70 -6.88
N TRP A 218 -9.31 -4.57 -5.99
CA TRP A 218 -7.87 -4.75 -5.74
C TRP A 218 -7.15 -5.36 -6.93
N ALA A 219 -7.73 -6.36 -7.58
CA ALA A 219 -7.18 -6.92 -8.81
C ALA A 219 -7.12 -5.90 -9.95
N ALA A 220 -8.15 -5.04 -10.09
CA ALA A 220 -8.16 -3.96 -11.06
C ALA A 220 -7.05 -2.92 -10.77
N ALA A 221 -6.91 -2.49 -9.51
CA ALA A 221 -5.86 -1.56 -9.11
C ALA A 221 -4.45 -2.12 -9.41
N VAL A 222 -4.20 -3.38 -9.08
CA VAL A 222 -2.92 -4.04 -9.40
C VAL A 222 -2.70 -4.15 -10.91
N ALA A 223 -3.75 -4.44 -11.69
CA ALA A 223 -3.64 -4.44 -13.15
C ALA A 223 -3.31 -3.03 -13.70
N GLU A 224 -3.88 -1.97 -13.14
CA GLU A 224 -3.56 -0.58 -13.50
C GLU A 224 -2.08 -0.24 -13.22
N MET A 225 -1.55 -0.64 -12.06
CA MET A 225 -0.13 -0.47 -11.73
C MET A 225 0.76 -1.23 -12.72
N ARG A 226 0.46 -2.51 -12.92
CA ARG A 226 1.23 -3.43 -13.77
C ARG A 226 1.28 -2.99 -15.23
N THR A 227 0.16 -2.51 -15.78
CA THR A 227 0.08 -2.02 -17.18
C THR A 227 0.94 -0.79 -17.40
N ARG A 228 1.15 0.01 -16.36
CA ARG A 228 2.02 1.19 -16.35
C ARG A 228 3.46 0.89 -15.90
N GLY A 229 3.76 -0.37 -15.61
CA GLY A 229 5.10 -0.81 -15.19
C GLY A 229 5.44 -0.49 -13.73
N MET A 230 4.49 -0.05 -12.92
CA MET A 230 4.69 0.20 -11.50
C MET A 230 4.55 -1.11 -10.70
N VAL A 231 5.42 -1.27 -9.71
CA VAL A 231 5.32 -2.32 -8.69
C VAL A 231 5.40 -1.66 -7.31
N HIS A 232 4.46 -1.98 -6.43
CA HIS A 232 4.27 -1.36 -5.13
C HIS A 232 5.06 -2.03 -4.01
N PHE A 233 5.20 -3.35 -4.05
CA PHE A 233 5.89 -4.21 -3.07
C PHE A 233 5.29 -4.30 -1.66
N ASP A 234 4.22 -3.55 -1.38
CA ASP A 234 3.62 -3.45 -0.04
C ASP A 234 2.12 -3.10 -0.07
N ALA A 235 1.43 -3.54 -1.12
CA ALA A 235 -0.01 -3.33 -1.26
C ALA A 235 -0.75 -4.35 -0.38
N HIS A 236 -0.69 -4.19 0.94
CA HIS A 236 -1.40 -5.04 1.91
C HIS A 236 -2.71 -4.39 2.39
N PRO A 237 -3.63 -5.11 3.06
CA PRO A 237 -4.97 -4.60 3.39
C PRO A 237 -5.03 -3.30 4.23
N LEU A 238 -3.94 -2.89 4.88
CA LEU A 238 -3.88 -1.65 5.65
C LEU A 238 -3.38 -0.46 4.81
N ASN A 239 -2.65 -0.73 3.72
CA ASN A 239 -2.20 0.26 2.74
C ASN A 239 -3.19 0.40 1.57
N VAL A 240 -4.21 -0.44 1.52
CA VAL A 240 -5.31 -0.33 0.56
C VAL A 240 -6.52 0.22 1.28
N LEU A 241 -7.12 1.25 0.71
CA LEU A 241 -8.19 2.06 1.28
C LEU A 241 -9.51 1.83 0.53
N THR A 242 -10.62 2.18 1.17
CA THR A 242 -11.95 2.12 0.57
C THR A 242 -12.89 3.15 1.21
N ASP A 243 -13.84 3.64 0.42
CA ASP A 243 -15.02 4.39 0.85
C ASP A 243 -16.26 3.49 0.97
N GLY A 244 -16.12 2.20 0.70
CA GLY A 244 -17.18 1.21 0.60
C GLY A 244 -17.66 0.95 -0.83
N GLU A 245 -17.30 1.82 -1.79
CA GLU A 245 -17.62 1.66 -3.20
C GLU A 245 -16.37 1.32 -4.03
N GLY A 246 -15.30 2.11 -3.90
CA GLY A 246 -14.02 1.96 -4.59
C GLY A 246 -12.92 1.31 -3.74
N VAL A 247 -11.85 0.89 -4.40
CA VAL A 247 -10.62 0.40 -3.77
C VAL A 247 -9.46 1.27 -4.24
N TYR A 248 -8.66 1.77 -3.31
CA TYR A 248 -7.60 2.73 -3.57
C TYR A 248 -6.29 2.27 -2.96
N VAL A 249 -5.25 2.11 -3.77
CA VAL A 249 -3.92 1.70 -3.30
C VAL A 249 -3.15 2.94 -2.87
N ALA A 250 -2.58 2.90 -1.66
CA ALA A 250 -1.86 4.00 -1.04
C ALA A 250 -0.55 3.50 -0.38
N ASP A 251 0.24 4.45 0.15
CA ASP A 251 1.56 4.20 0.74
C ASP A 251 2.61 3.67 -0.24
N PHE A 252 3.27 4.57 -0.95
CA PHE A 252 4.22 4.21 -1.99
C PHE A 252 5.69 4.24 -1.53
N GLY A 253 5.96 4.10 -0.23
CA GLY A 253 7.33 4.12 0.31
C GLY A 253 8.26 3.06 -0.29
N LEU A 254 7.68 1.98 -0.83
CA LEU A 254 8.38 0.86 -1.47
C LEU A 254 8.05 0.72 -2.96
N ALA A 255 7.42 1.70 -3.60
CA ALA A 255 7.12 1.59 -5.01
C ALA A 255 8.37 1.76 -5.90
N LEU A 256 8.38 1.05 -7.03
CA LEU A 256 9.32 1.23 -8.13
C LEU A 256 8.58 1.47 -9.44
N HIS A 257 9.13 2.36 -10.25
CA HIS A 257 8.61 2.69 -11.57
C HIS A 257 9.76 2.91 -12.56
N PRO A 258 9.62 2.56 -13.86
CA PRO A 258 10.69 2.69 -14.85
C PRO A 258 11.15 4.13 -15.12
N SER A 259 10.34 5.13 -14.77
CA SER A 259 10.71 6.54 -14.92
C SER A 259 11.62 7.05 -13.80
N PHE A 260 11.92 6.24 -12.78
CA PHE A 260 12.84 6.60 -11.72
C PHE A 260 14.29 6.50 -12.18
N ASP A 261 15.18 7.21 -11.50
CA ASP A 261 16.62 7.10 -11.67
C ASP A 261 17.13 5.79 -11.03
N LEU A 262 16.87 4.68 -11.72
CA LEU A 262 17.21 3.34 -11.26
C LEU A 262 18.64 2.98 -11.68
N CYS A 263 19.38 2.27 -10.83
CA CYS A 263 20.61 1.63 -11.26
C CYS A 263 20.30 0.38 -12.15
N ALA A 264 21.33 -0.25 -12.70
CA ALA A 264 21.16 -1.44 -13.54
C ALA A 264 20.52 -2.61 -12.77
N ASP A 265 20.89 -2.78 -11.50
CA ASP A 265 20.39 -3.85 -10.65
C ASP A 265 18.93 -3.61 -10.28
N GLU A 266 18.54 -2.38 -9.99
CA GLU A 266 17.15 -1.98 -9.74
C GLU A 266 16.27 -2.22 -10.98
N ARG A 267 16.75 -1.91 -12.19
CA ARG A 267 16.01 -2.22 -13.42
C ARG A 267 15.79 -3.72 -13.60
N ARG A 268 16.81 -4.54 -13.35
CA ARG A 268 16.68 -6.01 -13.42
C ARG A 268 15.72 -6.52 -12.35
N PHE A 269 15.79 -5.97 -11.15
CA PHE A 269 14.89 -6.31 -10.06
C PHE A 269 13.45 -5.96 -10.39
N LEU A 270 13.17 -4.74 -10.86
CA LEU A 270 11.84 -4.33 -11.31
C LEU A 270 11.30 -5.27 -12.40
N ALA A 271 12.11 -5.60 -13.41
CA ALA A 271 11.72 -6.52 -14.48
C ALA A 271 11.34 -7.92 -13.95
N ALA A 272 12.12 -8.44 -12.99
CA ALA A 272 11.86 -9.74 -12.36
C ALA A 272 10.63 -9.75 -11.43
N HIS A 273 10.15 -8.57 -11.00
CA HIS A 273 9.07 -8.41 -10.03
C HIS A 273 7.82 -7.76 -10.62
N ARG A 274 7.69 -7.69 -11.95
CA ARG A 274 6.56 -7.04 -12.63
C ARG A 274 5.19 -7.57 -12.18
N ASP A 275 5.11 -8.84 -11.81
CA ASP A 275 3.89 -9.51 -11.35
C ASP A 275 3.81 -9.65 -9.82
N PHE A 276 4.75 -9.05 -9.06
CA PHE A 276 4.86 -9.22 -7.61
C PHE A 276 3.58 -8.86 -6.87
N ASP A 277 3.05 -7.65 -7.09
CA ASP A 277 1.84 -7.20 -6.38
C ASP A 277 0.65 -8.09 -6.69
N ARG A 278 0.58 -8.67 -7.89
CA ARG A 278 -0.49 -9.58 -8.30
C ARG A 278 -0.48 -10.85 -7.47
N TYR A 279 0.71 -11.37 -7.20
CA TYR A 279 0.88 -12.57 -6.39
C TYR A 279 0.70 -12.26 -4.90
N ASP A 280 1.24 -11.13 -4.45
CA ASP A 280 1.24 -10.80 -3.03
C ASP A 280 -0.15 -10.37 -2.52
N THR A 281 -0.91 -9.61 -3.32
CA THR A 281 -2.29 -9.24 -2.98
C THR A 281 -3.22 -10.47 -2.95
N ALA A 282 -3.04 -11.41 -3.88
CA ALA A 282 -3.75 -12.69 -3.85
C ALA A 282 -3.42 -13.49 -2.58
N ARG A 283 -2.13 -13.54 -2.19
CA ARG A 283 -1.71 -14.14 -0.92
C ARG A 283 -2.36 -13.46 0.28
N TYR A 284 -2.34 -12.12 0.36
CA TYR A 284 -2.97 -11.39 1.46
C TYR A 284 -4.45 -11.72 1.59
N LEU A 285 -5.18 -11.73 0.47
CA LEU A 285 -6.59 -12.05 0.46
C LEU A 285 -6.86 -13.48 0.95
N VAL A 286 -6.13 -14.48 0.45
CA VAL A 286 -6.25 -15.87 0.93
C VAL A 286 -5.96 -15.98 2.42
N ASN A 287 -4.84 -15.42 2.87
CA ASN A 287 -4.45 -15.48 4.28
C ASN A 287 -5.47 -14.80 5.20
N TRP A 288 -6.02 -13.67 4.77
CA TRP A 288 -7.03 -12.93 5.51
C TRP A 288 -8.35 -13.72 5.61
N LEU A 289 -8.81 -14.28 4.49
CA LEU A 289 -10.04 -15.08 4.44
C LEU A 289 -9.93 -16.31 5.34
N VAL A 290 -8.79 -17.00 5.31
CA VAL A 290 -8.54 -18.16 6.18
C VAL A 290 -8.52 -17.75 7.66
N ALA A 291 -7.84 -16.67 8.01
CA ALA A 291 -7.79 -16.19 9.39
C ALA A 291 -9.18 -15.81 9.94
N GLY A 292 -10.05 -15.23 9.10
CA GLY A 292 -11.41 -14.85 9.49
C GLY A 292 -12.40 -16.01 9.55
N LEU A 293 -12.31 -16.96 8.61
CA LEU A 293 -13.29 -18.05 8.48
C LEU A 293 -12.93 -19.28 9.31
N ARG A 294 -11.64 -19.50 9.59
CA ARG A 294 -11.10 -20.66 10.33
C ARG A 294 -10.18 -20.20 11.47
N PRO A 295 -10.68 -19.40 12.42
CA PRO A 295 -9.86 -18.85 13.50
C PRO A 295 -9.31 -19.98 14.39
N GLY A 296 -8.02 -19.90 14.72
CA GLY A 296 -7.34 -20.86 15.60
C GLY A 296 -6.73 -22.07 14.88
N GLU A 297 -7.04 -22.28 13.60
CA GLU A 297 -6.35 -23.29 12.79
C GLU A 297 -4.99 -22.77 12.29
N GLU A 298 -4.04 -23.70 12.11
CA GLU A 298 -2.79 -23.38 11.42
C GLU A 298 -3.12 -23.00 9.97
N ARG A 299 -2.64 -21.82 9.53
CA ARG A 299 -3.03 -21.20 8.27
C ARG A 299 -2.78 -22.09 7.06
N ALA A 300 -1.64 -22.77 6.97
CA ALA A 300 -1.35 -23.62 5.82
C ALA A 300 -2.25 -24.87 5.81
N ALA A 301 -2.52 -25.48 6.96
CA ALA A 301 -3.49 -26.57 7.09
C ALA A 301 -4.90 -26.12 6.65
N ALA A 302 -5.32 -24.93 7.07
CA ALA A 302 -6.62 -24.37 6.71
C ALA A 302 -6.73 -24.04 5.20
N ILE A 303 -5.68 -23.51 4.57
CA ILE A 303 -5.62 -23.34 3.11
C ILE A 303 -5.78 -24.68 2.41
N ARG A 304 -4.99 -25.70 2.81
CA ARG A 304 -5.02 -27.03 2.19
C ARG A 304 -6.38 -27.73 2.34
N ALA A 305 -7.04 -27.57 3.49
CA ALA A 305 -8.38 -28.13 3.72
C ALA A 305 -9.40 -27.56 2.73
N VAL A 306 -9.40 -26.24 2.50
CA VAL A 306 -10.30 -25.59 1.53
C VAL A 306 -9.97 -26.01 0.10
N VAL A 307 -8.68 -26.06 -0.26
CA VAL A 307 -8.24 -26.50 -1.60
C VAL A 307 -8.64 -27.96 -1.85
N ALA A 308 -8.64 -28.81 -0.83
CA ALA A 308 -9.09 -30.21 -0.93
C ALA A 308 -10.62 -30.38 -0.99
N GLY A 309 -11.40 -29.30 -0.88
CA GLY A 309 -12.87 -29.34 -0.98
C GLY A 309 -13.58 -29.75 0.32
N ASP A 310 -13.02 -29.44 1.49
CA ASP A 310 -13.65 -29.70 2.80
C ASP A 310 -15.00 -28.97 2.94
N PRO A 311 -16.15 -29.68 3.00
CA PRO A 311 -17.47 -29.07 3.11
C PRO A 311 -17.67 -28.32 4.43
N ALA A 312 -16.93 -28.65 5.50
CA ALA A 312 -16.99 -27.93 6.77
C ALA A 312 -16.36 -26.53 6.70
N ALA A 313 -15.70 -26.19 5.58
CA ALA A 313 -15.11 -24.88 5.33
C ALA A 313 -16.10 -23.83 4.78
N GLU A 314 -17.32 -24.24 4.42
CA GLU A 314 -18.30 -23.42 3.70
C GLU A 314 -19.02 -22.41 4.60
N ARG A 315 -18.31 -21.34 4.96
CA ARG A 315 -18.92 -20.14 5.59
C ARG A 315 -19.19 -19.02 4.60
N SER A 316 -18.58 -19.10 3.41
CA SER A 316 -18.73 -18.18 2.28
C SER A 316 -18.29 -18.89 1.00
N GLU A 317 -19.20 -19.05 0.05
CA GLU A 317 -18.91 -19.68 -1.25
C GLU A 317 -17.93 -18.83 -2.07
N ARG A 318 -18.02 -17.50 -1.95
CA ARG A 318 -17.07 -16.56 -2.58
C ARG A 318 -15.67 -16.72 -2.01
N ALA A 319 -15.52 -16.81 -0.69
CA ALA A 319 -14.22 -17.04 -0.06
C ALA A 319 -13.61 -18.39 -0.48
N ALA A 320 -14.40 -19.46 -0.45
CA ALA A 320 -13.94 -20.80 -0.83
C ALA A 320 -13.39 -20.83 -2.26
N ARG A 321 -14.08 -20.18 -3.23
CA ARG A 321 -13.59 -20.05 -4.60
C ARG A 321 -12.25 -19.33 -4.71
N ILE A 322 -12.08 -18.23 -3.97
CA ILE A 322 -10.83 -17.45 -3.96
C ILE A 322 -9.69 -18.28 -3.37
N ILE A 323 -9.93 -18.94 -2.23
CA ILE A 323 -8.93 -19.79 -1.57
C ILE A 323 -8.57 -20.99 -2.43
N HIS A 324 -9.55 -21.67 -3.05
CA HIS A 324 -9.29 -22.76 -3.98
C HIS A 324 -8.43 -22.29 -5.17
N ARG A 325 -8.75 -21.13 -5.73
CA ARG A 325 -8.05 -20.59 -6.90
C ARG A 325 -6.62 -20.15 -6.60
N PHE A 326 -6.38 -19.48 -5.47
CA PHE A 326 -5.10 -18.84 -5.17
C PHE A 326 -4.32 -19.49 -4.01
N GLY A 327 -4.88 -20.51 -3.36
CA GLY A 327 -4.29 -21.20 -2.22
C GLY A 327 -2.87 -21.71 -2.46
N PRO A 328 -2.61 -22.49 -3.51
CA PRO A 328 -1.26 -22.97 -3.82
C PRO A 328 -0.26 -21.83 -4.05
N LEU A 329 -0.68 -20.75 -4.70
CA LEU A 329 0.15 -19.56 -4.90
C LEU A 329 0.42 -18.84 -3.57
N ALA A 330 -0.59 -18.71 -2.72
CA ALA A 330 -0.48 -18.10 -1.41
C ALA A 330 0.48 -18.88 -0.50
N GLU A 331 0.41 -20.21 -0.48
CA GLU A 331 1.38 -21.06 0.22
C GLU A 331 2.81 -20.81 -0.29
N ARG A 332 3.02 -20.80 -1.61
CA ARG A 332 4.34 -20.55 -2.18
C ARG A 332 4.90 -19.17 -1.82
N MET A 333 4.08 -18.12 -1.84
CA MET A 333 4.50 -16.81 -1.38
C MET A 333 4.72 -16.78 0.15
N ASN A 334 3.90 -17.47 0.94
CA ASN A 334 4.08 -17.58 2.38
C ASN A 334 5.43 -18.23 2.73
N ASP A 335 5.85 -19.26 1.99
CA ASP A 335 7.18 -19.87 2.15
C ASP A 335 8.31 -18.88 1.86
N PHE A 336 8.16 -18.08 0.80
CA PHE A 336 9.12 -17.02 0.48
C PHE A 336 9.24 -16.00 1.61
N TYR A 337 8.11 -15.50 2.13
CA TYR A 337 8.13 -14.57 3.27
C TYR A 337 8.68 -15.21 4.55
N ALA A 338 8.35 -16.47 4.83
CA ALA A 338 8.91 -17.19 5.98
C ALA A 338 10.43 -17.32 5.88
N GLY A 339 10.96 -17.63 4.69
CA GLY A 339 12.40 -17.64 4.41
C GLY A 339 13.04 -16.26 4.52
N LEU A 340 12.37 -15.22 4.01
CA LEU A 340 12.85 -13.84 4.07
C LEU A 340 12.90 -13.28 5.50
N VAL A 341 11.88 -13.56 6.30
CA VAL A 341 11.74 -13.06 7.67
C VAL A 341 12.64 -13.82 8.64
N ASN A 342 12.62 -15.15 8.58
CA ASN A 342 13.33 -16.02 9.54
C ASN A 342 14.72 -16.48 9.07
N GLY A 343 15.02 -16.30 7.79
CA GLY A 343 16.28 -16.70 7.16
C GLY A 343 17.03 -15.52 6.55
N PRO A 344 17.92 -15.78 5.57
CA PRO A 344 18.69 -14.74 4.90
C PRO A 344 17.79 -13.78 4.13
N LYS A 345 18.10 -12.47 4.18
CA LYS A 345 17.40 -11.46 3.37
C LYS A 345 17.64 -11.62 1.87
N THR A 346 18.62 -12.44 1.48
CA THR A 346 18.91 -12.87 0.10
C THR A 346 18.08 -14.06 -0.36
N THR A 347 17.07 -14.50 0.41
CA THR A 347 16.14 -15.56 -0.01
C THR A 347 15.59 -15.26 -1.42
N PRO A 348 15.79 -16.15 -2.40
CA PRO A 348 15.38 -15.87 -3.78
C PRO A 348 13.86 -15.75 -3.94
N TYR A 349 13.41 -14.72 -4.64
CA TYR A 349 12.01 -14.57 -5.03
C TYR A 349 11.61 -15.66 -6.04
N PRO A 350 10.55 -16.46 -5.77
CA PRO A 350 10.24 -17.63 -6.58
C PRO A 350 9.39 -17.30 -7.82
N ALA A 351 9.80 -16.31 -8.62
CA ALA A 351 9.03 -15.76 -9.74
C ALA A 351 8.46 -16.83 -10.69
N GLU A 352 9.29 -17.76 -11.16
CA GLU A 352 8.86 -18.80 -12.10
C GLU A 352 7.83 -19.78 -11.49
N ALA A 353 8.00 -20.13 -10.22
CA ALA A 353 7.07 -21.01 -9.54
C ALA A 353 5.71 -20.32 -9.36
N LEU A 354 5.72 -19.03 -9.03
CA LEU A 354 4.51 -18.22 -8.91
C LEU A 354 3.81 -18.02 -10.25
N ALA A 355 4.56 -17.80 -11.32
CA ALA A 355 4.01 -17.71 -12.67
C ALA A 355 3.30 -19.00 -13.09
N ARG A 356 3.87 -20.18 -12.79
CA ARG A 356 3.22 -21.48 -13.06
C ARG A 356 1.96 -21.72 -12.21
N LEU A 357 1.93 -21.17 -11.00
CA LEU A 357 0.79 -21.27 -10.09
C LEU A 357 -0.26 -20.18 -10.35
N TRP A 358 0.07 -19.17 -11.15
CA TRP A 358 -0.87 -18.12 -11.47
C TRP A 358 -1.97 -18.70 -12.36
N PRO A 359 -3.25 -18.63 -11.92
CA PRO A 359 -4.35 -19.11 -12.73
C PRO A 359 -4.59 -18.11 -13.85
N ASP A 360 -3.94 -18.34 -14.99
CA ASP A 360 -4.30 -17.70 -16.25
C ASP A 360 -5.80 -17.89 -16.50
N ALA A 361 -6.41 -16.99 -17.26
CA ALA A 361 -7.81 -17.09 -17.68
C ALA A 361 -8.06 -18.28 -18.65
N ALA A 362 -7.40 -19.42 -18.44
CA ALA A 362 -7.77 -20.70 -19.02
C ALA A 362 -8.97 -21.25 -18.24
N GLY A 363 -10.16 -20.86 -18.68
CA GLY A 363 -11.42 -21.40 -18.17
C GLY A 363 -12.44 -20.34 -17.81
N VAL A 364 -12.86 -19.52 -18.78
CA VAL A 364 -14.28 -19.15 -18.84
C VAL A 364 -14.98 -20.41 -19.34
N PRO A 365 -15.79 -21.11 -18.53
CA PRO A 365 -16.75 -22.05 -19.10
C PRO A 365 -17.66 -21.21 -20.00
N GLY A 366 -17.75 -21.56 -21.27
CA GLY A 366 -18.78 -21.00 -22.14
C GLY A 366 -20.12 -21.13 -21.42
N HIS A 367 -20.82 -20.02 -21.26
CA HIS A 367 -22.23 -20.06 -20.91
C HIS A 367 -22.95 -20.93 -21.95
N PRO A 368 -23.74 -21.95 -21.56
CA PRO A 368 -24.85 -22.37 -22.40
C PRO A 368 -25.87 -21.24 -22.53
#